data_AF-A0AAN8BED2-F1
#
_entry.id   AF-A0AAN8BED2-F1
#
_cell.length_a   1.000
_cell.length_b   1.000
_cell.length_c   1.000
_cell.angle_alpha   90.00
_cell.angle_beta   90.00
_cell.angle_gamma   90.00
#
_symmetry.space_group_name_H-M   'P 1'
#
loop_
_entity.id
_entity.type
_entity.pdbx_description
1 polymer ?
#
loop_
_entity_poly.entity_id
_entity_poly.type
_entity_poly.pdbx_seq_one_letter_code
_entity_poly.pdbx_strand_id
1 'polypeptide(L)'
;MDDEGLQTVLCEVESIINDRPITKISDDHNDLEALTPNHLLLLKAKSSVPPGVFRKEDVYSRRRWKQSQYLADLFWSKWTREYLPLLQERQKWTTPRRNFQPGDIILIVDDSAPRNSWVMGKVLKTMSDAKGAVRSVSVKTKTSVLVRPITKLCLLLEAV
;
A
#
# COMPACT_ATOMS: atom_id res chain seq x y z
N MET A 1 15.57 24.20 -4.70
CA MET A 1 15.45 22.96 -5.48
C MET A 1 15.57 23.39 -6.92
N ASP A 2 16.49 22.79 -7.67
CA ASP A 2 16.71 22.99 -9.09
C ASP A 2 15.81 22.06 -9.92
N ASP A 3 15.70 22.31 -11.23
CA ASP A 3 14.83 21.55 -12.13
C ASP A 3 15.20 20.06 -12.17
N GLU A 4 16.50 19.73 -12.18
CA GLU A 4 16.98 18.34 -12.10
C GLU A 4 16.55 17.64 -10.81
N GLY A 5 16.62 18.35 -9.68
CA GLY A 5 16.15 17.85 -8.40
C GLY A 5 14.65 17.56 -8.43
N LEU A 6 13.86 18.46 -9.04
CA LEU A 6 12.40 18.31 -9.18
C LEU A 6 12.06 17.12 -10.07
N GLN A 7 12.73 16.99 -11.22
CA GLN A 7 12.58 15.86 -12.11
C GLN A 7 12.87 14.54 -11.39
N THR A 8 13.94 14.48 -10.61
CA THR A 8 14.28 13.29 -9.82
C THR A 8 13.17 12.91 -8.84
N VAL A 9 12.58 13.89 -8.14
CA VAL A 9 11.45 13.63 -7.24
C VAL A 9 10.23 13.13 -8.00
N LEU A 10 9.92 13.71 -9.15
CA LEU A 10 8.78 13.27 -9.98
C LEU A 10 8.96 11.84 -10.48
N CYS A 11 10.16 11.44 -10.90
CA CYS A 11 10.45 10.06 -11.28
C CYS A 11 10.28 9.07 -10.11
N GLU A 12 10.68 9.47 -8.89
CA GLU A 12 10.44 8.66 -7.69
C GLU A 12 8.94 8.54 -7.37
N VAL A 13 8.19 9.63 -7.50
CA VAL A 13 6.73 9.66 -7.33
C VAL A 13 6.03 8.76 -8.35
N GLU A 14 6.42 8.84 -9.62
CA GLU A 14 5.93 7.97 -10.68
C GLU A 14 6.17 6.50 -10.34
N SER A 15 7.40 6.16 -9.93
CA SER A 15 7.78 4.82 -9.52
C SER A 15 6.91 4.31 -8.36
N ILE A 16 6.69 5.14 -7.33
CA ILE A 16 5.81 4.84 -6.19
C ILE A 16 4.39 4.51 -6.65
N ILE A 17 3.81 5.32 -7.52
CA ILE A 17 2.44 5.14 -8.02
C ILE A 17 2.35 3.86 -8.86
N ASN A 18 3.33 3.64 -9.74
CA ASN A 18 3.36 2.50 -10.66
C ASN A 18 3.75 1.19 -9.99
N ASP A 19 4.21 1.20 -8.74
CA ASP A 19 4.40 -0.01 -7.94
C ASP A 19 3.13 -0.44 -7.20
N ARG A 20 2.03 0.31 -7.30
CA ARG A 20 0.78 -0.07 -6.65
C ARG A 20 0.29 -1.42 -7.17
N PRO A 21 -0.03 -2.38 -6.29
CA PRO A 21 -0.67 -3.64 -6.66
C PRO A 21 -1.97 -3.44 -7.45
N ILE A 22 -2.10 -4.12 -8.58
CA ILE A 22 -3.33 -4.24 -9.37
C ILE A 22 -4.07 -5.51 -8.97
N THR A 23 -3.39 -6.66 -9.07
CA THR A 23 -3.98 -7.98 -8.85
C THR A 23 -2.89 -8.98 -8.42
N LYS A 24 -3.27 -10.16 -7.94
CA LYS A 24 -2.35 -11.27 -7.68
C LYS A 24 -1.82 -11.85 -9.00
N ILE A 25 -0.58 -12.35 -9.00
CA ILE A 25 0.01 -13.02 -10.17
C ILE A 25 -0.33 -14.52 -10.18
N SER A 26 -0.36 -15.14 -9.00
CA SER A 26 -0.53 -16.59 -8.83
C SER A 26 -1.75 -16.92 -7.96
N ASP A 27 -2.31 -18.12 -8.17
CA ASP A 27 -3.30 -18.73 -7.29
C ASP A 27 -2.65 -19.50 -6.11
N ASP A 28 -1.32 -19.60 -6.10
CA ASP A 28 -0.59 -20.16 -4.97
C ASP A 28 -0.83 -19.30 -3.72
N HIS A 29 -1.25 -19.95 -2.65
CA HIS A 29 -1.55 -19.33 -1.36
C HIS A 29 -0.31 -18.78 -0.65
N ASN A 30 0.88 -19.24 -1.05
CA ASN A 30 2.15 -18.77 -0.50
C ASN A 30 2.76 -17.61 -1.30
N ASP A 31 2.32 -17.42 -2.54
CA ASP A 31 2.81 -16.34 -3.39
C ASP A 31 1.93 -15.09 -3.26
N LEU A 32 2.37 -14.19 -2.39
CA LEU A 32 1.76 -12.87 -2.21
C LEU A 32 2.46 -11.81 -3.09
N GLU A 33 3.00 -12.17 -4.26
CA GLU A 33 3.43 -11.20 -5.26
C GLU A 33 2.23 -10.67 -6.07
N ALA A 34 2.16 -9.35 -6.22
CA ALA A 34 1.14 -8.71 -7.03
C ALA A 34 1.71 -8.18 -8.33
N LEU A 35 0.87 -8.20 -9.35
CA LEU A 35 1.09 -7.52 -10.60
C LEU A 35 0.95 -6.02 -10.36
N THR A 36 1.96 -5.26 -10.73
CA THR A 36 1.98 -3.80 -10.66
C THR A 36 2.09 -3.23 -12.08
N PRO A 37 1.71 -1.96 -12.32
CA PRO A 37 2.00 -1.30 -13.59
C PRO A 37 3.48 -1.40 -13.99
N ASN A 38 4.40 -1.26 -13.03
CA ASN A 38 5.83 -1.38 -13.28
C ASN A 38 6.25 -2.77 -13.76
N HIS A 39 5.58 -3.85 -13.34
CA HIS A 39 5.85 -5.19 -13.90
C HIS A 39 5.55 -5.25 -15.40
N LEU A 40 4.52 -4.53 -15.87
CA LEU A 40 4.17 -4.46 -17.29
C LEU A 40 5.08 -3.51 -18.06
N LEU A 41 5.41 -2.35 -17.48
CA LEU A 41 6.22 -1.33 -18.14
C LEU A 41 7.70 -1.71 -18.22
N LEU A 42 8.25 -2.28 -17.15
CA LEU A 42 9.68 -2.58 -17.03
C LEU A 42 10.00 -4.05 -17.30
N LEU A 43 8.98 -4.91 -17.43
CA LEU A 43 9.09 -6.36 -17.65
C LEU A 43 10.00 -7.07 -16.64
N LYS A 44 10.15 -6.50 -15.44
CA LYS A 44 10.98 -7.04 -14.36
C LYS A 44 10.32 -6.85 -13.01
N ALA A 45 10.51 -7.82 -12.12
CA ALA A 45 10.17 -7.69 -10.72
C ALA A 45 11.06 -6.60 -10.08
N LYS A 46 10.47 -5.78 -9.22
CA LYS A 46 11.18 -4.67 -8.58
C LYS A 46 12.28 -5.21 -7.64
N SER A 47 13.47 -4.63 -7.72
CA SER A 47 14.48 -4.78 -6.66
C SER A 47 14.00 -4.06 -5.40
N SER A 48 13.66 -4.83 -4.37
CA SER A 48 13.31 -4.30 -3.04
C SER A 48 14.57 -3.79 -2.33
N VAL A 49 15.16 -2.70 -2.81
CA VAL A 49 16.15 -1.98 -2.03
C VAL A 49 15.41 -1.22 -0.95
N PRO A 50 15.63 -1.51 0.35
CA PRO A 50 14.99 -0.77 1.41
C PRO A 50 15.37 0.71 1.27
N PRO A 51 14.39 1.63 1.31
CA PRO A 51 14.69 3.05 1.29
C PRO A 51 15.59 3.39 2.48
N GLY A 52 16.58 4.25 2.23
CA GLY A 52 17.41 4.79 3.31
C GLY A 52 16.56 5.55 4.34
N VAL A 53 17.13 5.82 5.51
CA VAL A 53 16.46 6.65 6.53
C VAL A 53 16.74 8.12 6.22
N PHE A 54 15.69 8.86 5.83
CA PHE A 54 15.75 10.29 5.53
C PHE A 54 14.98 11.08 6.59
N ARG A 55 15.53 12.22 7.02
CA ARG A 55 14.95 13.05 8.09
C ARG A 55 14.53 14.42 7.58
N LYS A 56 13.70 15.12 8.36
CA LYS A 56 13.24 16.48 8.02
C LYS A 56 14.39 17.46 7.82
N GLU A 57 15.50 17.26 8.52
CA GLU A 57 16.70 18.09 8.37
C GLU A 57 17.34 17.93 6.99
N ASP A 58 17.10 16.82 6.29
CA ASP A 58 17.65 16.57 4.96
C ASP A 58 17.07 17.50 3.88
N VAL A 59 15.95 18.19 4.16
CA VAL A 59 15.41 19.28 3.31
C VAL A 59 16.45 20.36 3.07
N TYR A 60 17.26 20.67 4.07
CA TYR A 60 18.28 21.71 4.03
C TYR A 60 19.67 21.14 3.77
N SER A 61 19.77 19.85 3.43
CA SER A 61 21.04 19.20 3.19
C SER A 61 21.72 19.77 1.95
N ARG A 62 23.03 20.01 2.04
CA ARG A 62 23.86 20.29 0.85
C ARG A 62 23.92 19.08 -0.10
N ARG A 63 23.59 17.88 0.38
CA ARG A 63 23.49 16.67 -0.43
C ARG A 63 22.11 16.61 -1.09
N ARG A 64 21.99 17.17 -2.30
CA ARG A 64 20.72 17.25 -3.06
C ARG A 64 19.96 15.93 -3.16
N TRP A 65 20.67 14.81 -3.34
CA TRP A 65 20.03 13.48 -3.40
C TRP A 65 19.24 13.15 -2.13
N LYS A 66 19.71 13.55 -0.94
CA LYS A 66 18.97 13.33 0.31
C LYS A 66 17.70 14.16 0.38
N GLN A 67 17.74 15.38 -0.14
CA GLN A 67 16.57 16.25 -0.23
C GLN A 67 15.48 15.62 -1.11
N SER A 68 15.84 15.12 -2.30
CA SER A 68 14.90 14.43 -3.20
C SER A 68 14.30 13.17 -2.55
N GLN A 69 15.13 12.38 -1.87
CA GLN A 69 14.67 11.16 -1.19
C GLN A 69 13.70 11.47 -0.02
N TYR A 70 13.98 12.50 0.77
CA TYR A 70 13.07 12.94 1.83
C TYR A 70 11.72 13.43 1.27
N LEU A 71 11.73 14.15 0.15
CA LEU A 71 10.49 14.59 -0.51
C LEU A 71 9.66 13.40 -1.03
N ALA A 72 10.31 12.37 -1.56
CA ALA A 72 9.65 11.13 -1.96
C ALA A 72 9.05 10.37 -0.75
N ASP A 73 9.73 10.36 0.40
CA ASP A 73 9.18 9.79 1.64
C ASP A 73 7.96 10.55 2.15
N LEU A 74 8.00 11.89 2.09
CA LEU A 74 6.86 12.75 2.39
C LEU A 74 5.68 12.47 1.48
N PHE A 75 5.94 12.32 0.18
CA PHE A 75 4.91 11.93 -0.77
C PHE A 75 4.30 10.58 -0.42
N TRP A 76 5.11 9.55 -0.19
CA TRP A 76 4.65 8.22 0.19
C TRP A 76 3.77 8.24 1.45
N SER A 77 4.21 8.92 2.50
CA SER A 77 3.45 9.01 3.75
C SER A 77 2.08 9.66 3.53
N LYS A 78 2.01 10.76 2.77
CA LYS A 78 0.74 11.41 2.44
C LYS A 78 -0.13 10.55 1.52
N TRP A 79 0.45 9.97 0.48
CA TRP A 79 -0.24 9.12 -0.49
C TRP A 79 -0.90 7.91 0.18
N THR A 80 -0.14 7.17 0.98
CA THR A 80 -0.65 5.99 1.70
C THR A 80 -1.74 6.36 2.71
N ARG A 81 -1.60 7.50 3.40
CA ARG A 81 -2.56 7.95 4.42
C ARG A 81 -3.84 8.56 3.84
N GLU A 82 -3.72 9.31 2.75
CA GLU A 82 -4.81 10.15 2.24
C GLU A 82 -5.46 9.55 1.00
N TYR A 83 -4.69 8.94 0.09
CA TYR A 83 -5.22 8.40 -1.15
C TYR A 83 -5.71 6.95 -1.03
N LEU A 84 -4.96 6.05 -0.37
CA LEU A 84 -5.40 4.65 -0.29
C LEU A 84 -6.77 4.47 0.37
N PRO A 85 -7.11 5.17 1.47
CA PRO A 85 -8.44 5.04 2.04
C PRO A 85 -9.57 5.55 1.13
N LEU A 86 -9.25 6.35 0.10
CA LEU A 86 -10.23 6.78 -0.90
C LEU A 86 -10.49 5.72 -1.97
N LEU A 87 -9.55 4.78 -2.19
CA LEU A 87 -9.78 3.61 -3.05
C LEU A 87 -10.86 2.70 -2.46
N GLN A 88 -11.00 2.71 -1.15
CA GLN A 88 -12.14 2.12 -0.47
C GLN A 88 -13.31 3.10 -0.58
N GLU A 89 -14.16 2.89 -1.60
CA GLU A 89 -15.31 3.74 -1.88
C GLU A 89 -16.21 3.91 -0.63
N ARG A 90 -16.09 5.06 0.06
CA ARG A 90 -16.90 5.38 1.25
C ARG A 90 -18.29 5.81 0.79
N GLN A 91 -19.17 4.84 0.60
CA GLN A 91 -20.58 5.08 0.31
C GLN A 91 -21.30 5.62 1.55
N LYS A 92 -22.28 6.51 1.34
CA LYS A 92 -23.21 6.90 2.40
C LYS A 92 -23.87 5.62 2.93
N TRP A 93 -24.15 5.59 4.23
CA TRP A 93 -24.74 4.46 4.98
C TRP A 93 -26.11 3.97 4.46
N THR A 94 -26.56 4.45 3.32
CA THR A 94 -27.83 4.16 2.67
C THR A 94 -27.88 2.81 1.95
N THR A 95 -26.74 2.22 1.55
CA THR A 95 -26.74 0.95 0.82
C THR A 95 -25.78 -0.04 1.45
N PRO A 96 -26.27 -1.17 2.01
CA PRO A 96 -25.40 -2.21 2.56
C PRO A 96 -24.61 -2.87 1.43
N ARG A 97 -23.28 -2.90 1.56
CA ARG A 97 -22.37 -3.59 0.64
C ARG A 97 -21.79 -4.83 1.34
N ARG A 98 -21.20 -5.73 0.55
CA ARG A 98 -20.54 -6.96 1.01
C ARG A 98 -19.53 -6.66 2.12
N ASN A 99 -19.64 -7.39 3.24
CA ASN A 99 -18.62 -7.41 4.28
C ASN A 99 -17.37 -8.15 3.77
N PHE A 100 -16.19 -7.83 4.33
CA PHE A 100 -15.00 -8.66 4.13
C PHE A 100 -15.28 -10.12 4.53
N GLN A 101 -14.72 -11.06 3.77
CA GLN A 101 -14.86 -12.49 3.99
C GLN A 101 -13.49 -13.17 4.07
N PRO A 102 -13.38 -14.32 4.77
CA PRO A 102 -12.21 -15.18 4.67
C PRO A 102 -11.91 -15.49 3.20
N GLY A 103 -10.64 -15.35 2.82
CA GLY A 103 -10.20 -15.55 1.44
C GLY A 103 -9.90 -14.26 0.68
N ASP A 104 -10.49 -13.12 1.08
CA ASP A 104 -10.29 -11.84 0.41
C ASP A 104 -8.81 -11.43 0.44
N ILE A 105 -8.31 -10.93 -0.69
CA ILE A 105 -6.97 -10.35 -0.79
C ILE A 105 -7.10 -8.85 -0.64
N ILE A 106 -6.30 -8.31 0.28
CA ILE A 106 -6.41 -6.93 0.70
C ILE A 106 -5.03 -6.27 0.74
N LEU A 107 -5.03 -4.96 0.53
CA LEU A 107 -3.91 -4.08 0.80
C LEU A 107 -4.05 -3.49 2.20
N ILE A 108 -2.99 -3.59 3.00
CA ILE A 108 -2.93 -3.02 4.34
C ILE A 108 -2.36 -1.61 4.26
N VAL A 109 -3.12 -0.63 4.75
CA VAL A 109 -2.65 0.75 4.92
C VAL A 109 -1.83 0.82 6.21
N ASP A 110 -0.51 0.77 6.08
CA ASP A 110 0.42 0.91 7.20
C ASP A 110 1.24 2.20 7.06
N ASP A 111 0.97 3.15 7.95
CA ASP A 111 1.62 4.47 7.95
C ASP A 111 3.11 4.37 8.37
N SER A 112 3.52 3.25 8.98
CA SER A 112 4.89 2.98 9.40
C SER A 112 5.72 2.19 8.39
N ALA A 113 5.08 1.72 7.31
CA ALA A 113 5.76 0.93 6.30
C ALA A 113 6.77 1.80 5.52
N PRO A 114 7.96 1.26 5.22
CA PRO A 114 8.95 1.99 4.44
C PRO A 114 8.40 2.34 3.05
N ARG A 115 8.97 3.37 2.42
CA ARG A 115 8.61 3.79 1.06
C ARG A 115 8.57 2.59 0.10
N ASN A 116 7.56 2.55 -0.76
CA ASN A 116 7.30 1.47 -1.73
C ASN A 116 6.93 0.11 -1.12
N SER A 117 6.70 0.02 0.19
CA SER A 117 6.26 -1.22 0.81
C SER A 117 4.74 -1.36 0.74
N TRP A 118 4.29 -1.99 -0.35
CA TRP A 118 2.88 -2.33 -0.56
C TRP A 118 2.54 -3.62 0.18
N VAL A 119 2.16 -3.50 1.46
CA VAL A 119 1.87 -4.67 2.30
C VAL A 119 0.52 -5.26 1.91
N MET A 120 0.55 -6.45 1.36
CA MET A 120 -0.66 -7.23 1.06
C MET A 120 -0.87 -8.33 2.09
N GLY A 121 -2.11 -8.78 2.17
CA GLY A 121 -2.43 -9.98 2.94
C GLY A 121 -3.75 -10.62 2.53
N LYS A 122 -3.97 -11.81 3.06
CA LYS A 122 -5.20 -12.59 2.88
C LYS A 122 -6.01 -12.60 4.16
N VAL A 123 -7.30 -12.30 4.08
CA VAL A 123 -8.21 -12.38 5.23
C VAL A 123 -8.36 -13.85 5.64
N LEU A 124 -8.03 -14.15 6.90
CA LEU A 124 -8.22 -15.47 7.50
C LEU A 124 -9.55 -15.57 8.24
N LYS A 125 -9.89 -14.53 9.01
CA LYS A 125 -11.09 -14.51 9.86
C LYS A 125 -11.63 -13.10 9.96
N THR A 126 -12.95 -12.99 9.99
CA THR A 126 -13.68 -11.74 10.18
C THR A 126 -14.26 -11.67 11.58
N MET A 127 -14.26 -10.47 12.18
CA MET A 127 -14.85 -10.21 13.48
C MET A 127 -15.99 -9.20 13.29
N SER A 128 -17.21 -9.70 13.45
CA SER A 128 -18.45 -8.93 13.34
C SER A 128 -18.94 -8.43 14.69
N ASP A 129 -19.63 -7.29 14.64
CA ASP A 129 -20.39 -6.74 15.76
C ASP A 129 -21.71 -7.53 15.96
N ALA A 130 -22.43 -7.27 17.05
CA ALA A 130 -23.73 -7.87 17.36
C ALA A 130 -24.78 -7.68 16.25
N LYS A 131 -24.60 -6.64 15.41
CA LYS A 131 -25.44 -6.34 14.23
C LYS A 131 -24.97 -7.02 12.95
N GLY A 132 -23.95 -7.89 12.99
CA GLY A 132 -23.42 -8.61 11.83
C GLY A 132 -22.45 -7.83 10.94
N ALA A 133 -22.11 -6.58 11.27
CA ALA A 133 -21.17 -5.76 10.51
C ALA A 133 -19.72 -6.06 10.90
N VAL A 134 -18.84 -6.34 9.93
CA VAL A 134 -17.42 -6.63 10.18
C VAL A 134 -16.67 -5.34 10.54
N ARG A 135 -15.99 -5.31 11.69
CA ARG A 135 -15.23 -4.13 12.16
C ARG A 135 -13.72 -4.34 12.05
N SER A 136 -13.28 -5.57 12.21
CA SER A 136 -11.88 -5.96 12.13
C SER A 136 -11.74 -7.34 11.51
N VAL A 137 -10.58 -7.58 10.93
CA VAL A 137 -10.24 -8.86 10.30
C VAL A 137 -8.84 -9.29 10.71
N SER A 138 -8.65 -10.59 10.83
CA SER A 138 -7.33 -11.22 10.96
C SER A 138 -6.78 -11.48 9.56
N VAL A 139 -5.59 -10.97 9.28
CA VAL A 139 -4.96 -10.99 7.96
C VAL A 139 -3.62 -11.68 8.04
N LYS A 140 -3.37 -12.63 7.14
CA LYS A 140 -2.06 -13.24 6.94
C LYS A 140 -1.26 -12.42 5.92
N THR A 141 -0.12 -11.87 6.34
CA THR A 141 0.87 -11.25 5.46
C THR A 141 1.99 -12.25 5.14
N LYS A 142 2.99 -11.84 4.35
CA LYS A 142 4.19 -12.67 4.08
C LYS A 142 4.95 -13.08 5.35
N THR A 143 4.91 -12.24 6.39
CA THR A 143 5.76 -12.40 7.58
C THR A 143 4.98 -12.76 8.83
N SER A 144 3.74 -12.30 8.98
CA SER A 144 2.98 -12.47 10.22
C SER A 144 1.48 -12.44 10.03
N VAL A 145 0.74 -12.84 11.08
CA VAL A 145 -0.71 -12.66 11.15
C VAL A 145 -1.00 -11.42 11.98
N LEU A 146 -1.76 -10.49 11.42
CA LEU A 146 -2.08 -9.20 12.03
C LEU A 146 -3.60 -9.02 12.12
N VAL A 147 -4.06 -8.42 13.20
CA VAL A 147 -5.44 -7.94 13.33
C VAL A 147 -5.49 -6.47 12.93
N ARG A 148 -6.32 -6.14 11.94
CA ARG A 148 -6.48 -4.77 11.45
C ARG A 148 -7.96 -4.35 11.37
N PRO A 149 -8.29 -3.09 11.68
CA PRO A 149 -9.61 -2.55 11.46
C PRO A 149 -9.88 -2.40 9.96
N ILE A 150 -11.13 -2.60 9.53
CA ILE A 150 -11.51 -2.53 8.11
C ILE A 150 -11.23 -1.17 7.45
N THR A 151 -11.06 -0.11 8.24
CA THR A 151 -10.75 1.25 7.79
C THR A 151 -9.31 1.42 7.31
N LYS A 152 -8.43 0.46 7.65
CA LYS A 152 -7.02 0.44 7.24
C LYS A 152 -6.78 -0.62 6.16
N LEU A 153 -7.84 -1.10 5.50
CA LEU A 153 -7.76 -2.19 4.54
C LEU A 153 -8.48 -1.81 3.25
N CYS A 154 -7.82 -2.00 2.12
CA CYS A 154 -8.41 -1.84 0.80
C CYS A 154 -8.59 -3.22 0.17
N LEU A 155 -9.79 -3.53 -0.30
CA LEU A 155 -10.07 -4.78 -1.00
C LEU A 155 -9.43 -4.74 -2.39
N LEU A 156 -8.62 -5.75 -2.71
CA LEU A 156 -8.02 -5.91 -4.05
C LEU A 156 -8.76 -6.98 -4.85
N LEU A 157 -8.98 -8.15 -4.25
CA LEU A 157 -9.68 -9.26 -4.89
C LEU A 157 -10.63 -9.92 -3.91
N GLU A 158 -11.84 -10.19 -4.39
CA GLU A 158 -12.83 -10.96 -3.66
C GLU A 158 -12.44 -12.43 -3.60
N ALA A 159 -12.74 -13.08 -2.48
CA ALA A 159 -12.67 -14.54 -2.37
C ALA A 159 -13.60 -15.18 -3.43
N VAL A 160 -13.06 -16.17 -4.14
CA VAL A 160 -13.82 -17.06 -5.05
C VAL A 160 -14.39 -18.23 -4.26
#